data_AF-A0A932TH14-F1
#
_entry.id   AF-A0A932TH14-F1
#
_cell.length_a   1.000
_cell.length_b   1.000
_cell.length_c   1.000
_cell.angle_alpha   90.00
_cell.angle_beta   90.00
_cell.angle_gamma   90.00
#
_symmetry.space_group_name_H-M   'P 1'
#
loop_
_entity.id
_entity.type
_entity.pdbx_description
1 polymer ?
#
loop_
_entity_poly.entity_id
_entity_poly.type
_entity_poly.pdbx_seq_one_letter_code
_entity_poly.pdbx_strand_id
1 'polypeptide(L)'
;MRQAILVTQAFHLPRALFTARQLGMDAVGLAVPPGVPKPMLCKLELREIVARPVAVLDTLILRSRPRYLGRREPLFGDEREDR
;
A
#
# COMPACT_ATOMS: atom_id res chain seq x y z
N MET A 1 -7.08 6.15 -17.23
CA MET A 1 -6.57 5.18 -16.24
C MET A 1 -5.52 5.87 -15.38
N ARG A 2 -5.45 5.55 -14.07
CA ARG A 2 -4.42 6.08 -13.16
C ARG A 2 -3.36 5.00 -12.96
N GLN A 3 -2.09 5.35 -13.14
CA GLN A 3 -0.95 4.44 -12.94
C GLN A 3 -0.31 4.70 -11.57
N ALA A 4 0.18 3.64 -10.92
CA ALA A 4 0.85 3.73 -9.62
C ALA A 4 2.01 2.74 -9.49
N ILE A 5 3.07 3.16 -8.79
CA ILE A 5 4.16 2.29 -8.37
C ILE A 5 4.10 2.20 -6.84
N LEU A 6 3.96 0.99 -6.31
CA LEU A 6 3.88 0.71 -4.88
C LEU A 6 5.25 0.24 -4.38
N VAL A 7 5.93 1.07 -3.59
CA VAL A 7 7.23 0.73 -2.98
C VAL A 7 7.01 0.39 -1.52
N THR A 8 7.21 -0.87 -1.13
CA THR A 8 7.00 -1.34 0.26
C THR A 8 7.70 -2.69 0.49
N GLN A 9 7.57 -3.25 1.68
CA GLN A 9 8.10 -4.57 2.01
C GLN A 9 7.33 -5.68 1.27
N ALA A 10 8.01 -6.78 0.96
CA ALA A 10 7.44 -7.90 0.21
C ALA A 10 6.12 -8.44 0.79
N PHE A 11 6.01 -8.51 2.12
CA PHE A 11 4.78 -9.01 2.77
C PHE A 11 3.57 -8.11 2.52
N HIS A 12 3.72 -6.78 2.46
CA HIS A 12 2.60 -5.86 2.25
C HIS A 12 2.14 -5.75 0.79
N LEU A 13 3.00 -6.09 -0.18
CA LEU A 13 2.72 -5.91 -1.60
C LEU A 13 1.43 -6.58 -2.09
N PRO A 14 1.12 -7.85 -1.74
CA PRO A 14 -0.08 -8.52 -2.27
C PRO A 14 -1.37 -7.78 -1.92
N ARG A 15 -1.49 -7.32 -0.66
CA ARG A 15 -2.66 -6.57 -0.20
C ARG A 15 -2.73 -5.19 -0.87
N ALA A 16 -1.61 -4.48 -0.97
CA ALA A 16 -1.54 -3.16 -1.57
C ALA A 16 -1.91 -3.18 -3.07
N LEU A 17 -1.36 -4.14 -3.82
CA LEU A 17 -1.67 -4.34 -5.24
C LEU A 17 -3.15 -4.69 -5.46
N PHE A 18 -3.69 -5.58 -4.62
CA PHE A 18 -5.10 -5.93 -4.68
C PHE A 18 -6.00 -4.70 -4.48
N THR A 19 -5.78 -3.92 -3.42
CA THR A 19 -6.56 -2.70 -3.17
C THR A 19 -6.44 -1.69 -4.32
N ALA A 20 -5.24 -1.45 -4.84
CA ALA A 20 -5.03 -0.50 -5.95
C ALA A 20 -5.81 -0.91 -7.22
N ARG A 21 -5.77 -2.20 -7.57
CA ARG A 21 -6.50 -2.75 -8.73
C ARG A 21 -8.02 -2.67 -8.53
N GLN A 22 -8.52 -2.96 -7.33
CA GLN A 22 -9.93 -2.79 -6.99
C GLN A 22 -10.41 -1.34 -7.08
N LEU A 23 -9.51 -0.37 -6.90
CA LEU A 23 -9.77 1.05 -7.09
C LEU A 23 -9.62 1.51 -8.56
N GLY A 24 -9.41 0.58 -9.50
CA GLY A 24 -9.27 0.88 -10.93
C GLY A 24 -7.92 1.49 -11.33
N MET A 25 -6.88 1.27 -10.51
CA MET A 25 -5.51 1.71 -10.81
C MET A 25 -4.72 0.60 -11.49
N ASP A 26 -3.89 0.99 -12.46
CA ASP A 26 -2.85 0.13 -13.02
C ASP A 26 -1.60 0.23 -12.15
N ALA A 27 -1.39 -0.77 -11.30
CA ALA A 27 -0.39 -0.72 -10.24
C ALA A 27 0.65 -1.84 -10.36
N VAL A 28 1.92 -1.45 -10.24
CA VAL A 28 3.09 -2.34 -10.14
C VAL A 28 3.73 -2.22 -8.75
N GLY A 29 4.40 -3.28 -8.30
CA GLY A 29 4.99 -3.36 -6.97
C GLY A 29 6.51 -3.49 -7.00
N LEU A 30 7.19 -2.73 -6.14
CA LEU A 30 8.63 -2.84 -5.88
C LEU A 30 8.85 -3.28 -4.43
N ALA A 31 9.40 -4.48 -4.26
CA ALA A 31 9.71 -5.05 -2.95
C ALA A 31 11.07 -4.53 -2.46
N VAL A 32 11.09 -3.95 -1.28
CA VAL A 32 12.34 -3.54 -0.59
C VAL A 32 12.70 -4.59 0.47
N PRO A 33 13.99 -4.93 0.65
CA PRO A 33 14.41 -5.83 1.72
C PRO A 33 13.91 -5.37 3.09
N PRO A 34 13.40 -6.28 3.92
CA PRO A 34 12.96 -5.93 5.26
C PRO A 34 14.18 -5.54 6.10
N GLY A 35 14.21 -4.31 6.59
CA GLY A 35 15.24 -3.81 7.51
C GLY A 35 15.10 -4.34 8.95
N VAL A 36 14.54 -5.54 9.13
CA VAL A 36 14.22 -6.12 10.45
C VAL A 36 14.82 -7.53 10.63
N PRO A 37 15.11 -7.98 11.86
CA PRO A 37 15.65 -9.31 12.12
C PRO A 37 14.69 -10.44 11.72
N LYS A 38 15.22 -11.58 11.25
CA LYS A 38 14.45 -12.80 10.85
C LYS A 38 13.31 -13.22 11.80
N PRO A 39 13.49 -13.32 13.13
CA PRO A 39 12.37 -13.71 14.01
C PRO A 39 11.23 -12.68 14.03
N MET A 40 11.52 -11.41 13.75
CA MET A 40 10.52 -10.36 13.61
C MET A 40 9.81 -10.45 12.25
N LEU A 41 10.50 -10.84 11.17
CA LEU A 41 9.86 -11.12 9.89
C LEU A 41 8.76 -12.18 10.02
N CYS A 42 9.00 -13.30 10.70
CA CYS A 42 8.00 -14.37 10.82
C CYS A 42 6.70 -13.88 11.49
N LYS A 43 6.82 -13.02 12.52
CA LYS A 43 5.65 -12.41 13.17
C LYS A 43 4.90 -11.46 12.22
N LEU A 44 5.62 -10.71 11.38
CA LEU A 44 5.04 -9.81 10.39
C LEU A 44 4.32 -10.57 9.27
N GLU A 45 4.90 -11.65 8.76
CA GLU A 45 4.28 -12.52 7.76
C GLU A 45 2.98 -13.15 8.28
N LEU A 46 3.00 -13.68 9.51
CA LEU A 46 1.80 -14.26 10.12
C LEU A 46 0.67 -13.24 10.26
N ARG A 47 0.99 -12.03 10.71
CA ARG A 47 0.01 -10.93 10.78
C ARG A 47 -0.58 -10.64 9.41
N GLU A 48 0.25 -10.61 8.36
CA GLU A 48 -0.21 -10.27 7.02
C GLU A 48 -1.12 -11.34 6.43
N ILE A 49 -0.89 -12.62 6.72
CA ILE A 49 -1.79 -13.71 6.34
C ILE A 49 -3.21 -13.45 6.85
N VAL A 50 -3.35 -12.98 8.10
CA VAL A 50 -4.65 -12.62 8.69
C VAL A 50 -5.20 -11.31 8.11
N ALA A 51 -4.33 -10.34 7.79
CA ALA A 51 -4.75 -9.05 7.24
C ALA A 51 -5.28 -9.13 5.79
N ARG A 52 -4.82 -10.10 4.99
CA ARG A 52 -5.26 -10.31 3.61
C ARG A 52 -6.78 -10.52 3.46
N PRO A 53 -7.41 -11.50 4.12
CA PRO A 53 -8.86 -11.69 4.01
C PRO A 53 -9.66 -10.51 4.59
N VAL A 54 -9.16 -9.84 5.63
CA VAL A 54 -9.78 -8.61 6.15
C VAL A 54 -9.79 -7.51 5.09
N ALA A 55 -8.70 -7.34 4.34
CA ALA A 55 -8.65 -6.35 3.27
C ALA A 55 -9.54 -6.71 2.08
N VAL A 56 -9.70 -8.00 1.77
CA VAL A 56 -10.67 -8.47 0.77
C VAL A 56 -12.10 -8.15 1.21
N LEU A 57 -12.44 -8.48 2.46
CA LEU A 57 -13.75 -8.17 3.03
C LEU A 57 -14.04 -6.67 3.02
N ASP A 58 -13.05 -5.87 3.42
CA ASP A 58 -13.18 -4.42 3.47
C ASP A 58 -13.37 -3.80 2.08
N THR A 59 -12.57 -4.19 1.10
CA THR A 59 -12.65 -3.61 -0.25
C THR A 59 -13.88 -4.06 -1.03
N LEU A 60 -14.31 -5.31 -0.88
CA LEU A 60 -15.43 -5.85 -1.66
C LEU A 60 -16.79 -5.55 -1.02
N ILE A 61 -16.88 -5.62 0.30
CA ILE A 61 -18.16 -5.55 1.02
C ILE A 61 -18.30 -4.24 1.78
N LEU A 62 -17.37 -3.93 2.70
CA LEU A 62 -17.54 -2.81 3.64
C LEU A 62 -17.31 -1.44 2.99
N ARG A 63 -16.44 -1.37 1.98
CA ARG A 63 -16.01 -0.16 1.26
C ARG A 63 -15.67 0.99 2.22
N SER A 64 -14.91 0.69 3.27
CA SER A 64 -14.55 1.67 4.30
C SER A 64 -13.81 2.85 3.68
N ARG A 65 -14.20 4.07 4.08
CA ARG A 65 -13.47 5.28 3.68
C ARG A 65 -12.22 5.43 4.54
N PRO A 66 -11.08 5.90 3.96
CA PRO A 66 -9.88 6.15 4.74
C PRO A 66 -10.19 7.16 5.84
N ARG A 67 -9.94 6.77 7.09
CA ARG A 67 -10.18 7.64 8.26
C ARG A 67 -9.32 8.90 8.22
N TYR A 68 -8.11 8.79 7.67
CA TYR A 68 -7.15 9.87 7.51
C TYR A 68 -6.64 9.87 6.06
N LEU A 69 -7.26 10.68 5.20
CA LEU A 69 -6.76 10.87 3.82
C LEU A 69 -5.71 11.99 3.75
N GLY A 70 -5.74 12.95 4.68
CA GLY A 70 -4.84 14.09 4.72
C GLY A 70 -5.01 15.03 3.51
N ARG A 71 -4.22 16.11 3.48
CA ARG A 71 -4.00 16.87 2.24
C ARG A 71 -2.98 16.12 1.39
N ARG A 72 -3.07 16.25 0.06
CA ARG A 72 -2.08 15.66 -0.84
C ARG A 72 -0.73 16.32 -0.61
N GLU A 73 0.26 15.52 -0.24
CA GLU A 73 1.64 15.98 -0.12
C GLU A 73 2.32 15.89 -1.49
N PRO A 74 2.94 16.99 -1.97
CA PRO A 74 3.68 16.97 -3.22
C PRO A 74 4.97 16.16 -3.03
N LEU A 75 5.26 15.24 -3.95
CA LEU A 75 6.45 14.39 -3.90
C LEU A 75 7.73 15.14 -4.32
N PHE A 76 7.56 16.14 -5.18
CA PHE A 76 8.55 17.12 -5.55
C PHE A 76 7.92 18.45 -5.14
N GLY A 77 8.64 19.30 -4.39
CA GLY A 77 8.13 20.61 -3.97
C GLY A 77 7.52 21.37 -5.15
N ASP A 78 6.65 22.34 -4.88
CA ASP A 78 6.03 23.12 -5.95
C ASP A 78 7.14 23.86 -6.72
N GLU A 79 7.45 23.42 -7.95
CA GLU A 79 8.50 24.02 -8.80
C GLU A 79 8.18 25.47 -9.22
N ARG A 80 7.07 26.03 -8.70
CA ARG A 80 6.59 27.39 -8.96
C ARG A 80 7.00 28.43 -7.90
N GLU A 81 7.84 28.08 -6.94
CA GLU A 81 8.34 29.06 -5.95
C GLU A 81 9.75 29.57 -6.27
N ASP A 82 10.43 29.04 -7.31
CA ASP A 82 11.84 29.35 -7.62
C ASP A 82 12.06 29.96 -9.04
N ARG A 83 11.11 30.77 -9.53
CA ARG A 83 11.30 31.60 -10.74
C ARG A 83 10.80 33.03 -10.58
#